data_AF-A0A1M5T1U4-F1
#
_entry.id   AF-A0A1M5T1U4-F1
#
_cell.length_a   1.000
_cell.length_b   1.000
_cell.length_c   1.000
_cell.angle_alpha   90.00
_cell.angle_beta   90.00
_cell.angle_gamma   90.00
#
_symmetry.space_group_name_H-M   'P 1'
#
loop_
_entity.id
_entity.type
_entity.pdbx_description
1 polymer ?
#
loop_
_entity_poly.entity_id
_entity_poly.type
_entity_poly.pdbx_seq_one_letter_code
_entity_poly.pdbx_strand_id
1 'polypeptide(L)'
;MHRPPDPSDRTGTEQPGWQGILAGYALIGAALASLWSMSYPAAAASILAAAAVVRLGAPRVAAAVRCLRVCREFTVDLGGRLRITVTRPPVDDGAA
;
A
#
# COMPACT_ATOMS: atom_id res chain seq x y z
N MET A 1 -2.42 -43.84 44.48
CA MET A 1 -2.07 -44.01 43.06
C MET A 1 -2.22 -42.65 42.38
N HIS A 2 -1.11 -42.04 41.97
CA HIS A 2 -1.09 -40.74 41.31
C HIS A 2 -1.31 -40.98 39.81
N ARG A 3 -2.46 -40.57 39.26
CA ARG A 3 -2.73 -40.68 37.82
C ARG A 3 -1.95 -39.57 37.12
N PRO A 4 -1.05 -39.88 36.18
CA PRO A 4 -0.35 -38.82 35.46
C PRO A 4 -1.37 -37.99 34.68
N PRO A 5 -1.21 -36.65 34.65
CA PRO A 5 -2.11 -35.78 33.90
C PRO A 5 -2.14 -36.21 32.43
N ASP A 6 -3.35 -36.28 31.89
CA ASP A 6 -3.60 -36.72 30.52
C ASP A 6 -2.96 -35.70 29.56
N PRO A 7 -2.08 -36.12 28.61
CA PRO A 7 -1.43 -35.20 27.68
C PRO A 7 -2.43 -34.48 26.76
N SER A 8 -3.68 -34.95 26.70
CA SER A 8 -4.76 -34.35 25.91
C SER A 8 -5.37 -33.07 26.52
N ASP A 9 -5.07 -32.76 27.79
CA ASP A 9 -5.47 -31.49 28.45
C ASP A 9 -4.57 -30.29 28.07
N ARG A 10 -3.69 -30.44 27.07
CA ARG A 10 -3.07 -29.28 26.41
C ARG A 10 -4.08 -28.60 25.47
N THR A 11 -5.12 -28.02 26.04
CA THR A 11 -5.86 -26.95 25.38
C THR A 11 -4.92 -25.76 25.22
N GLY A 12 -4.61 -25.36 23.98
CA GLY A 12 -4.15 -23.98 23.75
C GLY A 12 -2.84 -23.76 23.02
N THR A 13 -2.35 -24.70 22.21
CA THR A 13 -1.60 -24.28 21.01
C THR A 13 -2.53 -24.48 19.83
N GLU A 14 -3.51 -23.58 19.70
CA GLU A 14 -4.07 -23.27 18.38
C GLU A 14 -2.86 -23.10 17.46
N GLN A 15 -2.72 -23.98 16.47
CA GLN A 15 -1.71 -23.79 15.44
C GLN A 15 -1.93 -22.38 14.90
N PRO A 16 -0.98 -21.44 15.09
CA PRO A 16 -1.19 -20.08 14.67
C PRO A 16 -1.39 -20.14 13.16
N GLY A 17 -2.62 -19.91 12.71
CA GLY A 17 -2.89 -19.73 11.30
C GLY A 17 -1.99 -18.61 10.79
N TRP A 18 -1.74 -18.57 9.49
CA TRP A 18 -0.93 -17.51 8.86
C TRP A 18 -1.30 -16.10 9.33
N GLN A 19 -2.57 -15.87 9.67
CA GLN A 19 -3.06 -14.63 10.28
C GLN A 19 -2.41 -14.31 11.63
N GLY A 20 -2.23 -15.29 12.52
CA GLY A 20 -1.57 -15.11 13.82
C GLY A 20 -0.08 -14.81 13.68
N ILE A 21 0.58 -15.46 12.73
CA ILE A 21 1.99 -15.18 12.40
C ILE A 21 2.13 -13.74 11.88
N LEU A 22 1.30 -13.35 10.91
CA LEU A 22 1.30 -11.99 10.36
C LEU A 22 0.95 -10.95 11.43
N ALA A 23 -0.01 -11.23 12.31
CA ALA A 23 -0.36 -10.34 13.42
C ALA A 23 0.80 -10.17 14.40
N GLY A 24 1.53 -11.24 14.71
CA GLY A 24 2.74 -11.18 15.54
C GLY A 24 3.83 -10.29 14.93
N TYR A 25 4.13 -10.47 13.64
CA TYR A 25 5.09 -9.60 12.94
C TYR A 25 4.61 -8.15 12.85
N ALA A 26 3.31 -7.93 12.63
CA ALA A 26 2.73 -6.60 12.59
C ALA A 26 2.88 -5.86 13.93
N LEU A 27 2.67 -6.55 15.06
CA LEU A 27 2.84 -5.97 16.39
C LEU A 27 4.29 -5.58 16.68
N ILE A 28 5.25 -6.45 16.33
CA ILE A 28 6.68 -6.14 16.48
C ILE A 28 7.07 -4.93 15.63
N GLY A 29 6.63 -4.92 14.36
CA GLY A 29 6.86 -3.79 13.47
C GLY A 29 6.25 -2.49 13.99
N ALA A 30 5.02 -2.54 14.51
CA ALA A 30 4.33 -1.40 15.08
C ALA A 30 5.06 -0.84 16.33
N ALA A 31 5.57 -1.70 17.20
CA ALA A 31 6.32 -1.28 18.38
C ALA A 31 7.62 -0.55 18.00
N LEU A 32 8.39 -1.12 17.06
CA LEU A 32 9.61 -0.49 16.55
C LEU A 32 9.32 0.84 15.84
N ALA A 33 8.27 0.88 15.02
CA ALA A 33 7.84 2.11 14.34
C ALA A 33 7.39 3.18 15.34
N SER A 34 6.66 2.80 16.40
CA SER A 34 6.24 3.72 17.45
C SER A 34 7.44 4.30 18.17
N LEU A 35 8.41 3.47 18.55
CA LEU A 35 9.64 3.93 19.20
C LEU A 35 10.43 4.87 18.30
N TRP A 36 10.59 4.51 17.03
CA TRP A 36 11.27 5.34 16.04
C TRP A 36 10.56 6.67 15.79
N SER A 37 9.23 6.68 15.79
CA SER A 37 8.44 7.91 15.61
C SER A 37 8.61 8.91 16.75
N MET A 38 8.86 8.43 17.98
CA MET A 38 9.18 9.30 19.11
C MET A 38 10.55 9.95 18.97
N SER A 39 11.54 9.23 18.40
CA SER A 39 12.88 9.77 18.13
C SER A 39 12.92 10.73 16.94
N TYR A 40 12.08 10.51 15.92
CA TYR A 40 12.07 11.29 14.68
C TYR A 40 10.64 11.69 14.24
N PRO A 41 9.98 12.59 14.98
CA PRO A 41 8.57 12.93 14.75
C PRO A 41 8.33 13.56 13.37
N ALA A 42 9.27 14.36 12.87
CA ALA A 42 9.18 14.97 11.54
C ALA A 42 9.26 13.93 10.41
N ALA A 43 10.07 12.88 10.57
CA ALA A 43 10.20 11.81 9.58
C ALA A 43 8.96 10.90 9.60
N ALA A 44 8.38 10.65 10.77
CA ALA A 44 7.11 9.93 10.88
C ALA A 44 5.97 10.71 10.20
N ALA A 45 5.90 12.02 10.41
CA ALA A 45 4.90 12.88 9.77
C ALA A 45 5.04 12.91 8.25
N SER A 46 6.28 12.96 7.72
CA SER A 46 6.50 12.96 6.28
C SER A 46 6.12 11.63 5.62
N ILE A 47 6.41 10.49 6.28
CA ILE A 47 5.98 9.17 5.81
C ILE A 47 4.46 9.06 5.79
N LEU A 48 3.77 9.49 6.85
CA LEU A 48 2.31 9.49 6.92
C LEU A 48 1.68 10.40 5.85
N ALA A 49 2.25 11.60 5.66
CA ALA A 49 1.81 12.52 4.63
C ALA A 49 2.00 11.92 3.22
N ALA A 50 3.16 11.31 2.94
CA ALA A 50 3.42 10.65 1.67
C ALA A 50 2.44 9.49 1.42
N ALA A 51 2.19 8.65 2.43
CA ALA A 51 1.24 7.56 2.35
C ALA A 51 -0.19 8.06 2.06
N ALA A 52 -0.61 9.15 2.72
CA ALA A 52 -1.92 9.76 2.48
C ALA A 52 -2.03 10.32 1.05
N VAL A 53 -1.01 11.03 0.57
CA VAL A 53 -0.96 11.57 -0.81
C VAL A 53 -1.03 10.44 -1.83
N VAL A 54 -0.26 9.36 -1.64
CA VAL A 54 -0.31 8.20 -2.54
C VAL A 54 -1.69 7.55 -2.52
N ARG A 55 -2.29 7.34 -1.35
CA ARG A 55 -3.60 6.70 -1.25
C ARG A 55 -4.72 7.51 -1.89
N LEU A 56 -4.67 8.83 -1.79
CA LEU A 56 -5.64 9.74 -2.40
C LEU A 56 -5.38 9.95 -3.90
N GLY A 57 -4.11 9.94 -4.32
CA GLY A 57 -3.67 10.16 -5.69
C GLY A 57 -3.73 8.91 -6.57
N ALA A 58 -3.48 7.73 -6.01
CA ALA A 58 -3.46 6.45 -6.71
C ALA A 58 -4.72 6.16 -7.54
N PRO A 59 -5.96 6.32 -7.05
CA PRO A 59 -7.15 6.07 -7.87
C PRO A 59 -7.26 7.07 -9.02
N ARG A 60 -6.85 8.33 -8.83
CA ARG A 60 -6.89 9.36 -9.88
C ARG A 60 -5.82 9.11 -10.95
N VAL A 61 -4.61 8.73 -10.55
CA VAL A 61 -3.54 8.35 -11.47
C VAL A 61 -3.89 7.06 -12.21
N ALA A 62 -4.48 6.08 -11.55
CA ALA A 62 -4.93 4.84 -12.21
C ALA A 62 -6.02 5.11 -13.25
N ALA A 63 -6.99 5.98 -12.95
CA ALA A 63 -8.02 6.40 -13.89
C ALA A 63 -7.42 7.18 -15.08
N ALA A 64 -6.49 8.10 -14.81
CA ALA A 64 -5.74 8.85 -15.81
C ALA A 64 -4.95 7.94 -16.77
N VAL A 65 -4.21 6.98 -16.22
CA VAL A 65 -3.43 6.01 -16.99
C VAL A 65 -4.34 5.10 -17.82
N ARG A 66 -5.50 4.71 -17.28
CA ARG A 66 -6.49 3.92 -18.02
C ARG A 66 -7.10 4.72 -19.18
N CYS A 67 -7.39 6.00 -18.97
CA CYS A 67 -7.88 6.91 -20.00
C CYS A 67 -6.81 7.16 -21.10
N LEU A 68 -5.54 7.37 -20.72
CA LEU A 68 -4.41 7.45 -21.66
C LEU A 68 -4.28 6.20 -22.53
N ARG A 69 -4.48 5.01 -21.95
CA ARG A 69 -4.39 3.75 -22.70
C ARG A 69 -5.57 3.53 -23.63
N VAL A 70 -6.78 3.90 -23.22
CA VAL A 70 -8.02 3.63 -23.99
C VAL A 70 -8.33 4.75 -24.98
N CYS A 71 -8.21 6.01 -24.56
CA CYS A 71 -8.62 7.18 -25.33
C CYS A 71 -7.49 7.79 -26.18
N ARG A 72 -6.21 7.38 -25.98
CA ARG A 72 -5.00 7.95 -26.62
C ARG A 72 -4.79 9.46 -26.47
N GLU A 73 -5.68 10.14 -25.76
CA GLU A 73 -5.67 11.57 -25.55
C GLU A 73 -6.05 11.84 -24.09
N PHE A 74 -5.21 12.61 -23.42
CA PHE A 74 -5.39 12.92 -22.00
C PHE A 74 -5.16 14.39 -21.76
N THR A 75 -6.22 15.05 -21.31
CA THR A 75 -6.21 16.46 -20.96
C THR A 75 -6.26 16.59 -19.45
N VAL A 76 -5.19 17.10 -18.85
CA VAL A 76 -5.17 17.51 -17.44
C VAL A 76 -5.28 19.01 -17.37
N ASP A 77 -6.25 19.47 -16.60
CA ASP A 77 -6.34 20.87 -16.19
C ASP A 77 -5.69 21.03 -14.81
N LEU A 78 -4.54 21.70 -14.79
CA LEU A 78 -3.83 22.05 -13.56
C LEU A 78 -4.33 23.41 -13.08
N GLY A 79 -5.30 23.35 -12.16
CA GLY A 79 -5.75 24.53 -11.41
C GLY A 79 -6.39 25.63 -12.24
N GLY A 80 -7.00 25.29 -13.39
CA GLY A 80 -7.71 26.23 -14.27
C GLY A 80 -6.82 27.16 -15.07
N ARG A 81 -5.49 27.01 -14.98
CA ARG A 81 -4.51 27.90 -15.63
C ARG A 81 -3.65 27.21 -16.68
N LEU A 82 -3.45 25.90 -16.54
CA LEU A 82 -2.56 25.15 -17.43
C LEU A 82 -3.24 23.87 -17.88
N ARG A 83 -3.56 23.79 -19.17
CA ARG A 83 -4.12 22.61 -19.81
C ARG A 83 -3.00 21.87 -20.52
N ILE A 84 -2.64 20.69 -20.01
CA ILE A 84 -1.65 19.82 -20.66
C ILE A 84 -2.42 18.73 -21.40
N THR A 85 -2.29 18.73 -22.72
CA THR A 85 -2.90 17.73 -23.61
C THR A 85 -1.80 16.79 -24.08
N VAL A 86 -1.85 15.54 -23.64
CA VAL A 86 -0.94 14.48 -24.11
C VAL A 86 -1.69 13.66 -25.14
N THR A 87 -1.38 13.88 -26.42
CA THR A 87 -1.83 13.05 -27.54
C THR A 87 -0.72 12.06 -27.88
N ARG A 88 -1.03 10.76 -27.91
CA ARG A 88 -0.09 9.76 -28.43
C ARG A 88 -0.32 9.62 -29.93
N PRO A 89 0.56 10.13 -30.80
CA PRO A 89 0.45 9.86 -32.23
C PRO A 89 0.51 8.35 -32.47
N PRO A 90 -0.18 7.81 -33.49
CA PRO A 90 -0.05 6.42 -33.85
C PRO A 90 1.44 6.11 -34.06
N VAL A 91 1.93 5.08 -33.38
CA VAL A 91 3.21 4.47 -33.76
C VAL A 91 2.94 3.88 -35.13
N ASP A 92 3.58 4.44 -36.15
CA ASP A 92 3.71 3.80 -37.46
C ASP A 92 4.55 2.53 -37.27
N ASP A 93 3.89 1.43 -36.91
CA ASP A 93 4.42 0.09 -37.13
C ASP A 93 4.26 -0.22 -38.63
N GLY A 94 5.14 0.31 -39.46
CA GLY A 94 5.25 -0.11 -40.86
C GLY A 94 5.51 1.00 -41.88
N ALA A 95 6.72 1.57 -41.86
CA ALA A 95 7.33 2.05 -43.09
C ALA A 95 8.49 1.11 -43.46
N ALA A 96 8.32 0.50 -44.64
CA ALA A 96 9.26 -0.33 -45.42
C ALA A 96 9.42 -1.81 -45.02
#